data_AF-X5XKH5-F1
#
_entry.id   AF-X5XKH5-F1
#
_cell.length_a   1.000
_cell.length_b   1.000
_cell.length_c   1.000
_cell.angle_alpha   90.00
_cell.angle_beta   90.00
_cell.angle_gamma   90.00
#
_symmetry.space_group_name_H-M   'P 1'
#
loop_
_entity.id
_entity.type
_entity.pdbx_description
1 polymer ?
#
loop_
_entity_poly.entity_id
_entity_poly.type
_entity_poly.pdbx_seq_one_letter_code
_entity_poly.pdbx_strand_id
1 'polypeptide(L)' 'MINLIQRIDQPIVGADVVEYNASQDVSNLTALVAAKLVKEIAGMMLKTHGAG' A
#
# COMPACT_ATOMS: atom_id res chain seq x y z
N MET A 1 3.25 9.94 1.02
CA MET A 1 2.36 8.76 0.98
C MET A 1 2.91 7.59 1.80
N ILE A 2 4.09 7.05 1.49
CA ILE A 2 4.67 5.91 2.22
C ILE A 2 4.78 6.17 3.73
N ASN A 3 5.33 7.34 4.10
CA ASN A 3 5.44 7.73 5.51
C ASN A 3 4.07 7.89 6.20
N LEU A 4 2.99 8.10 5.46
CA LEU A 4 1.64 8.15 6.03
C LEU A 4 1.17 6.74 6.39
N ILE A 5 1.33 5.77 5.48
CA ILE A 5 1.00 4.36 5.71
C ILE A 5 1.81 3.82 6.92
N GLN A 6 3.10 4.14 6.97
CA GLN A 6 3.99 3.67 8.04
C GLN A 6 3.71 4.27 9.42
N ARG A 7 2.93 5.36 9.51
CA ARG A 7 2.52 6.00 10.76
C ARG A 7 1.24 5.42 11.35
N ILE A 8 0.55 4.54 10.62
CA ILE A 8 -0.64 3.85 11.15
C ILE A 8 -0.17 2.87 12.23
N ASP A 9 -0.51 3.14 13.48
CA ASP A 9 -0.11 2.34 14.64
C ASP A 9 -1.21 1.38 15.12
N GLN A 10 -2.39 1.44 14.52
CA GLN A 10 -3.50 0.52 14.77
C GLN A 10 -3.52 -0.66 13.79
N PRO A 11 -4.16 -1.79 14.15
CA PRO A 11 -4.39 -2.91 13.23
C PRO A 11 -5.11 -2.49 11.96
N ILE A 12 -4.52 -2.76 10.79
CA ILE A 12 -5.18 -2.59 9.49
C ILE A 12 -5.88 -3.91 9.13
N VAL A 13 -7.20 -3.89 9.06
CA VAL A 13 -8.03 -5.08 8.77
C VAL A 13 -8.31 -5.29 7.28
N GLY A 14 -8.10 -4.26 6.45
CA GLY A 14 -8.28 -4.32 5.00
C GLY A 14 -7.89 -3.01 4.32
N ALA A 15 -7.60 -3.09 3.02
CA ALA A 15 -7.27 -1.94 2.18
C ALA A 15 -7.51 -2.28 0.70
N ASP A 16 -7.72 -1.25 -0.11
CA ASP A 16 -7.90 -1.36 -1.55
C ASP A 16 -7.06 -0.30 -2.28
N VAL A 17 -6.50 -0.66 -3.45
CA VAL A 17 -5.71 0.23 -4.31
C VAL A 17 -6.36 0.24 -5.69
N VAL A 18 -7.13 1.29 -5.94
CA VAL A 18 -7.98 1.45 -7.13
C VAL A 18 -7.43 2.51 -8.10
N GLU A 19 -8.11 2.65 -9.25
CA GLU A 19 -7.81 3.65 -10.29
C GLU A 19 -6.44 3.51 -10.97
N TYR A 20 -5.82 2.33 -10.90
CA TYR A 20 -4.70 2.02 -11.78
C TYR A 20 -5.18 1.89 -13.24
N ASN A 21 -4.70 2.78 -14.12
CA ASN A 21 -4.99 2.74 -15.54
C ASN A 21 -3.76 2.30 -16.36
N ALA A 22 -3.72 1.03 -16.75
CA ALA A 22 -2.63 0.46 -17.55
C ALA A 22 -2.45 1.15 -18.91
N SER A 23 -3.51 1.69 -19.52
CA SER A 23 -3.42 2.35 -20.83
C SER A 23 -2.69 3.70 -20.78
N GLN A 24 -2.57 4.30 -19.60
CA GLN A 24 -1.87 5.58 -19.37
C GLN A 24 -0.55 5.38 -18.61
N ASP A 25 -0.11 4.13 -18.43
CA ASP A 25 1.07 3.81 -17.65
C ASP A 25 2.35 3.86 -18.50
N VAL A 26 3.10 4.95 -18.36
CA VAL A 26 4.37 5.13 -19.06
C VAL A 26 5.42 4.20 -18.45
N SER A 27 5.90 3.24 -19.24
CA SER A 27 6.99 2.33 -18.87
C SER A 27 6.75 1.56 -17.55
N ASN A 28 5.49 1.23 -17.24
CA ASN A 28 5.08 0.54 -16.01
C ASN A 28 5.40 1.30 -14.70
N LEU A 29 5.64 2.61 -14.77
CA LEU A 29 5.99 3.40 -13.60
C LEU A 29 4.86 3.40 -12.57
N THR A 30 3.62 3.57 -13.03
CA THR A 30 2.42 3.61 -12.18
C THR A 30 2.11 2.24 -11.59
N ALA A 31 2.31 1.17 -12.36
CA ALA A 31 2.22 -0.21 -11.86
C ALA A 31 3.18 -0.45 -10.69
N LEU A 32 4.44 0.00 -10.81
CA LEU A 32 5.43 -0.13 -9.73
C LEU A 32 5.03 0.69 -8.50
N VAL A 33 4.47 1.89 -8.68
CA VAL A 33 3.94 2.69 -7.57
C VAL A 33 2.78 1.99 -6.88
N ALA A 34 1.80 1.48 -7.62
CA ALA A 34 0.67 0.72 -7.07
C ALA A 34 1.15 -0.51 -6.29
N ALA A 35 2.09 -1.30 -6.86
CA ALA A 35 2.69 -2.44 -6.18
C ALA A 35 3.42 -2.03 -4.89
N LYS A 36 4.12 -0.90 -4.88
CA LYS A 36 4.80 -0.36 -3.71
C LYS A 36 3.79 0.03 -2.62
N LEU A 37 2.66 0.65 -2.98
CA LEU A 37 1.60 0.98 -2.03
C LEU A 37 1.02 -0.28 -1.38
N VAL A 38 0.67 -1.30 -2.18
CA VAL A 38 0.20 -2.60 -1.67
C VAL A 38 1.23 -3.24 -0.73
N LYS A 39 2.51 -3.23 -1.11
CA LYS A 39 3.60 -3.79 -0.28
C LYS A 39 3.71 -3.11 1.08
N GLU A 40 3.64 -1.78 1.15
CA GLU A 40 3.73 -1.06 2.43
C GLU A 40 2.49 -1.27 3.30
N ILE A 41 1.30 -1.30 2.70
CA ILE A 41 0.06 -1.61 3.41
C ILE A 41 0.14 -3.01 4.02
N ALA A 42 0.49 -4.03 3.22
CA ALA A 42 0.65 -5.39 3.69
C ALA A 42 1.72 -5.51 4.79
N GLY A 43 2.85 -4.80 4.63
CA GLY A 43 3.87 -4.72 5.67
C GLY A 43 3.36 -4.15 6.98
N MET A 44 2.52 -3.11 6.93
CA MET A 44 1.88 -2.54 8.11
C MET A 44 0.80 -3.44 8.70
N MET A 45 -0.01 -4.11 7.87
CA MET A 45 -0.98 -5.12 8.33
C MET A 45 -0.29 -6.20 9.16
N LEU A 46 0.86 -6.71 8.70
CA LEU A 46 1.65 -7.70 9.44
C LEU A 46 2.28 -7.12 10.72
N LYS A 47 2.78 -5.88 10.66
CA LYS A 47 3.42 -5.21 11.80
C LYS A 47 2.43 -4.94 12.95
N THR A 48 1.19 -4.56 12.65
CA THR A 48 0.20 -4.15 13.66
C THR A 48 -0.76 -5.27 14.08
N HIS A 49 -0.82 -6.40 13.35
CA HIS A 49 -1.68 -7.56 13.69
C HIS A 49 -1.31 -8.32 14.99
N GLY A 50 -0.18 -8.00 15.62
CA GLY A 50 0.27 -8.64 16.86
C GLY A 50 0.66 -7.65 17.97
N ALA A 51 0.27 -6.37 17.85
CA ALA A 51 0.64 -5.31 18.78
C ALA A 51 -0.37 -5.15 19.96
N GLY A 52 -1.07 -6.21 20.33
CA GLY A 52 -2.03 -6.24 21.44
C GLY A 52 -1.48 -6.97 22.65
#